data_AF-A0A7Y1UWX8-F1
#
_entry.id   AF-A0A7Y1UWX8-F1
#
_cell.length_a   1.000
_cell.length_b   1.000
_cell.length_c   1.000
_cell.angle_alpha   90.00
_cell.angle_beta   90.00
_cell.angle_gamma   90.00
#
_symmetry.space_group_name_H-M   'P 1'
#
loop_
_entity.id
_entity.type
_entity.pdbx_description
1 polymer ?
#
loop_
_entity_poly.entity_id
_entity_poly.type
_entity_poly.pdbx_seq_one_letter_code
_entity_poly.pdbx_strand_id
1 'polypeptide(L)' 'MFSVECPQHGTTVLLGFSDIKGIENTATGIEVHYECTCGHRGVWLTGGARR' A
#
# COMPACT_ATOMS: atom_id res chain seq x y z
N MET A 1 -3.41 0.18 10.52
CA MET A 1 -4.15 0.93 9.47
C MET A 1 -3.17 1.84 8.75
N PHE A 2 -3.36 2.04 7.46
CA PHE A 2 -2.52 2.90 6.62
C PHE A 2 -3.35 3.53 5.51
N SER A 3 -2.88 4.65 4.96
CA SER A 3 -3.59 5.40 3.93
C SER A 3 -2.84 5.40 2.62
N VAL A 4 -3.54 5.15 1.51
CA VAL A 4 -2.98 5.12 0.16
C VAL A 4 -3.90 5.88 -0.79
N GLU A 5 -3.34 6.49 -1.83
CA GLU A 5 -4.14 7.03 -2.93
C GLU A 5 -4.66 5.86 -3.79
N CYS A 6 -5.97 5.79 -3.98
CA CYS A 6 -6.57 4.81 -4.88
C CYS A 6 -6.95 5.48 -6.21
N PRO A 7 -6.32 5.11 -7.34
CA PRO A 7 -6.63 5.68 -8.65
C PRO A 7 -8.09 5.47 -9.08
N GLN A 8 -8.74 4.40 -8.61
CA GLN A 8 -10.14 4.10 -8.94
C GLN A 8 -11.15 4.93 -8.14
N HIS A 9 -10.82 5.31 -6.91
CA HIS A 9 -11.66 6.21 -6.12
C HIS A 9 -11.32 7.68 -6.37
N GLY A 10 -10.13 7.97 -6.92
CA GLY A 10 -9.61 9.32 -7.08
C GLY A 10 -9.36 10.03 -5.75
N THR A 11 -9.14 9.26 -4.67
CA THR A 11 -8.96 9.81 -3.32
C THR A 11 -8.11 8.88 -2.45
N THR A 12 -7.67 9.42 -1.31
CA THR A 12 -6.99 8.66 -0.26
C THR A 12 -8.00 7.78 0.47
N VAL A 13 -7.69 6.50 0.54
CA VAL A 13 -8.48 5.49 1.26
C VAL A 13 -7.71 4.99 2.48
N LEU A 14 -8.46 4.60 3.51
CA LEU A 14 -7.92 4.03 4.74
C LEU A 14 -8.06 2.51 4.68
N LEU A 15 -6.93 1.80 4.74
CA LEU A 15 -6.87 0.35 4.66
C LEU A 15 -6.44 -0.28 5.99
N GLY A 16 -6.95 -1.48 6.23
CA GLY A 16 -6.66 -2.33 7.38
C GLY A 16 -5.66 -3.44 7.06
N PHE A 17 -5.37 -4.27 8.05
CA PHE A 17 -4.46 -5.41 7.89
C PHE A 17 -5.00 -6.49 6.94
N SER A 18 -6.33 -6.66 6.86
CA SER A 18 -7.00 -7.59 5.94
C SER A 18 -6.80 -7.26 4.46
N ASP A 19 -6.45 -6.01 4.18
CA ASP A 19 -6.26 -5.50 2.83
C ASP A 19 -4.82 -5.74 2.33
N ILE A 20 -3.91 -6.14 3.23
CA ILE A 20 -2.53 -6.51 2.88
C ILE A 20 -2.52 -7.90 2.28
N LYS A 21 -1.90 -8.03 1.10
CA LYS A 21 -1.78 -9.28 0.34
C LYS A 21 -0.37 -9.86 0.37
N GLY A 22 0.63 -9.04 0.69
CA GLY A 22 2.01 -9.46 0.81
C GLY A 22 2.88 -8.37 1.41
N ILE A 23 3.98 -8.77 2.03
CA ILE A 23 5.01 -7.87 2.55
C ILE A 23 6.36 -8.42 2.10
N GLU A 24 7.14 -7.58 1.42
CA GLU A 24 8.46 -7.91 0.92
C GLU A 24 9.48 -6.90 1.43
N ASN A 25 10.57 -7.38 2.02
CA ASN A 25 11.69 -6.53 2.39
C ASN A 25 12.63 -6.44 1.18
N THR A 26 12.80 -5.24 0.65
CA THR A 26 13.68 -4.96 -0.49
C THR A 26 14.86 -4.11 -0.04
N ALA A 27 15.86 -3.96 -0.91
CA ALA A 27 17.02 -3.09 -0.62
C ALA A 27 16.62 -1.61 -0.49
N THR A 28 15.46 -1.20 -0.99
CA THR A 28 14.97 0.18 -1.01
C THR A 28 13.95 0.49 0.08
N GLY A 29 13.44 -0.52 0.78
CA GLY A 29 12.45 -0.38 1.84
C GLY A 29 11.61 -1.64 2.02
N ILE A 30 10.42 -1.47 2.58
CA ILE A 30 9.42 -2.53 2.76
C ILE A 30 8.29 -2.27 1.79
N GLU A 31 8.09 -3.19 0.86
CA GLU A 31 6.96 -3.18 -0.08
C GLU A 31 5.76 -3.87 0.56
N VAL A 32 4.68 -3.12 0.74
CA VAL A 32 3.39 -3.64 1.21
C VAL A 32 2.46 -3.74 0.01
N HIS A 33 2.22 -4.97 -0.45
CA HIS A 33 1.24 -5.26 -1.48
C HIS A 33 -0.14 -5.24 -0.85
N TYR A 34 -1.06 -4.45 -1.41
CA TYR A 34 -2.42 -4.30 -0.88
C TYR A 34 -3.48 -4.42 -1.97
N GLU A 35 -4.70 -4.70 -1.55
CA GLU A 35 -5.91 -4.63 -2.38
C GLU A 35 -6.90 -3.66 -1.72
N CYS A 36 -7.27 -2.61 -2.43
CA CYS A 36 -8.30 -1.67 -2.00
C CYS A 36 -9.68 -2.35 -2.04
N THR A 37 -10.64 -1.80 -1.30
CA THR A 37 -12.03 -2.27 -1.26
C THR A 37 -12.74 -2.25 -2.62
N CYS A 38 -12.27 -1.46 -3.59
CA CYS A 38 -12.75 -1.49 -4.98
C CYS A 38 -12.09 -2.57 -5.86
N GLY A 39 -11.17 -3.36 -5.30
CA GLY A 39 -10.42 -4.41 -6.01
C GLY A 39 -9.11 -3.92 -6.64
N HIS A 40 -8.79 -2.63 -6.59
CA HIS A 40 -7.51 -2.12 -7.09
C HIS A 40 -6.34 -2.67 -6.27
N ARG A 41 -5.30 -3.18 -6.93
CA ARG A 41 -4.08 -3.64 -6.28
C ARG A 41 -2.95 -2.65 -6.46
N GLY A 42 -2.20 -2.41 -5.39
CA GLY A 42 -1.07 -1.49 -5.40
C GLY A 42 0.03 -1.93 -4.46
N VAL A 43 1.16 -1.22 -4.53
CA VAL A 43 2.31 -1.41 -3.66
C VAL A 43 2.57 -0.12 -2.93
N TRP A 44 2.62 -0.19 -1.60
CA TRP A 44 3.03 0.91 -0.74
C TRP A 44 4.44 0.65 -0.24
N LEU A 45 5.41 1.46 -0.72
CA LEU A 45 6.78 1.40 -0.24
C LEU A 45 6.91 2.24 1.04
N THR A 46 7.31 1.60 2.13
CA THR A 46 7.56 2.24 3.42
C THR A 46 8.96 1.95 3.92
N GLY A 47 9.46 2.73 4.89
CA GLY A 47 10.78 2.52 5.50
C GLY A 47 11.98 2.79 4.58
N GLY A 48 11.77 3.22 3.33
CA GLY A 48 12.84 3.69 2.46
C GLY A 48 13.40 5.05 2.90
N ALA A 49 14.69 5.27 2.67
CA ALA A 49 15.31 6.56 2.95
C ALA A 49 14.64 7.66 2.13
N ARG A 50 14.01 8.63 2.80
CA ARG A 50 13.55 9.87 2.16
C ARG A 50 14.80 10.61 1.66
N ARG A 51 14.98 10.69 0.33
CA ARG A 51 15.93 11.63 -0.28
C ARG A 51 15.30 13.01 -0.40
#